data_AF-A0A966J8U7-F1
#
_entry.id   AF-A0A966J8U7-F1
#
_cell.length_a   1.000
_cell.length_b   1.000
_cell.length_c   1.000
_cell.angle_alpha   90.00
_cell.angle_beta   90.00
_cell.angle_gamma   90.00
#
_symmetry.space_group_name_H-M   'P 1'
#
loop_
_entity.id
_entity.type
_entity.pdbx_description
1 polymer ?
#
loop_
_entity_poly.entity_id
_entity_poly.type
_entity_poly.pdbx_seq_one_letter_code
_entity_poly.pdbx_strand_id
1 'polypeptide(L)'
;MSAGRAREVTLLGIAGTAIAGLTWSTVGLGLPALVVGGLNGVIGGARGTYSRDRLGAAAFVLDSSWALATTTAALGVHLIDTVGGAGYVAESSRRRNRHVYRGGFTPRRGYAVTVGNVISAAGDTSTESRRRLVDEHEETHVWQTRILGPFFAPLYLGWSVLGAAAAVPRWLATARPRPRFTAVVDSLAYRRNPLERWAERRPVGFGTSGLGVDRAEAVSPPAR
;
A
#
# COMPACT_ATOMS: atom_id res chain seq x y z
N MET A 1 -7.54 -14.90 23.92
CA MET A 1 -6.31 -14.77 23.09
C MET A 1 -5.37 -15.90 23.48
N SER A 2 -4.73 -16.59 22.53
CA SER A 2 -3.78 -17.68 22.88
C SER A 2 -2.47 -17.11 23.44
N ALA A 3 -1.79 -17.87 24.30
CA ALA A 3 -0.49 -17.48 24.86
C ALA A 3 0.55 -17.16 23.77
N GLY A 4 0.53 -17.92 22.65
CA GLY A 4 1.39 -17.66 21.51
C GLY A 4 1.14 -16.30 20.84
N ARG A 5 -0.14 -15.89 20.70
CA ARG A 5 -0.48 -14.57 20.15
C ARG A 5 -0.08 -13.44 21.10
N ALA A 6 -0.28 -13.62 22.40
CA ALA A 6 0.14 -12.64 23.40
C ALA A 6 1.66 -12.39 23.34
N ARG A 7 2.45 -13.48 23.26
CA ARG A 7 3.91 -13.39 23.10
C ARG A 7 4.30 -12.67 21.81
N GLU A 8 3.64 -12.97 20.70
CA GLU A 8 3.93 -12.32 19.41
C GLU A 8 3.64 -10.81 19.44
N VAL A 9 2.51 -10.40 20.02
CA VAL A 9 2.17 -8.98 20.22
C VAL A 9 3.25 -8.26 21.01
N THR A 10 3.66 -8.83 22.15
CA THR A 10 4.69 -8.22 23.01
C THR A 10 6.04 -8.12 22.29
N LEU A 11 6.48 -9.21 21.64
CA LEU A 11 7.77 -9.23 20.96
C LEU A 11 7.83 -8.24 19.80
N LEU A 12 6.81 -8.20 18.94
CA LEU A 12 6.77 -7.26 17.83
C LEU A 12 6.58 -5.81 18.31
N GLY A 13 5.80 -5.58 19.37
CA GLY A 13 5.68 -4.25 19.99
C GLY A 13 7.02 -3.72 20.49
N ILE A 14 7.77 -4.52 21.25
CA ILE A 14 9.10 -4.15 21.76
C ILE A 14 10.09 -3.95 20.60
N ALA A 15 10.15 -4.91 19.67
CA ALA A 15 11.07 -4.84 18.55
C ALA A 15 10.79 -3.61 17.66
N GLY A 16 9.52 -3.33 17.37
CA GLY A 16 9.11 -2.17 16.57
C GLY A 16 9.47 -0.86 17.25
N THR A 17 9.23 -0.76 18.56
CA THR A 17 9.64 0.39 19.39
C THR A 17 11.14 0.63 19.31
N ALA A 18 11.94 -0.41 19.50
CA ALA A 18 13.40 -0.32 19.50
C ALA A 18 13.96 0.05 18.11
N ILE A 19 13.52 -0.65 17.05
CA ILE A 19 13.99 -0.42 15.67
C ILE A 19 13.66 1.02 15.24
N ALA A 20 12.42 1.46 15.44
CA ALA A 20 11.99 2.79 15.02
C ALA A 20 12.69 3.89 15.84
N GLY A 21 12.72 3.73 17.16
CA GLY A 21 13.37 4.68 18.06
C GLY A 21 14.84 4.88 17.75
N LEU A 22 15.60 3.78 17.58
CA LEU A 22 17.03 3.82 17.27
C LEU A 22 17.32 4.36 15.87
N THR A 23 16.50 4.00 14.87
CA THR A 23 16.72 4.46 13.49
C THR A 23 16.52 5.97 13.40
N TRP A 24 15.41 6.48 13.96
CA TRP A 24 15.02 7.89 13.79
C TRP A 24 15.58 8.82 14.87
N SER A 25 16.18 8.31 15.95
CA SER A 25 16.94 9.16 16.87
C SER A 25 18.13 9.85 16.19
N THR A 26 18.67 9.26 15.12
CA THR A 26 19.75 9.84 14.32
C THR A 26 19.39 11.17 13.65
N VAL A 27 18.09 11.43 13.47
CA VAL A 27 17.55 12.68 12.91
C VAL A 27 16.67 13.44 13.91
N GLY A 28 16.78 13.14 15.20
CA GLY A 28 16.06 13.84 16.28
C GLY A 28 14.59 13.44 16.46
N LEU A 29 14.12 12.38 15.80
CA LEU A 29 12.71 11.94 15.80
C LEU A 29 12.49 10.61 16.54
N GLY A 30 13.41 10.21 17.42
CA GLY A 30 13.36 8.91 18.11
C GLY A 30 12.11 8.68 18.95
N LEU A 31 11.66 9.69 19.72
CA LEU A 31 10.46 9.59 20.58
C LEU A 31 9.14 9.44 19.81
N PRO A 32 8.83 10.23 18.76
CA PRO A 32 7.64 9.95 17.96
C PRO A 32 7.79 8.62 17.20
N ALA A 33 9.00 8.28 16.74
CA ALA A 33 9.23 7.05 15.98
C ALA A 33 9.00 5.78 16.80
N LEU A 34 9.45 5.74 18.07
CA LEU A 34 9.25 4.57 18.92
C LEU A 34 7.75 4.28 19.13
N VAL A 35 6.90 5.32 19.18
CA VAL A 35 5.45 5.15 19.31
C VAL A 35 4.87 4.52 18.05
N VAL A 36 5.23 5.05 16.88
CA VAL A 36 4.77 4.51 15.59
C VAL A 36 5.22 3.07 15.41
N GLY A 37 6.50 2.78 15.64
CA GLY A 37 7.06 1.44 15.53
C GLY A 37 6.41 0.45 16.49
N GLY A 38 6.20 0.87 17.75
CA GLY A 38 5.50 0.07 18.76
C GLY A 38 4.06 -0.24 18.37
N LEU A 39 3.30 0.76 17.91
CA LEU A 39 1.91 0.57 17.44
C LEU A 39 1.84 -0.36 16.23
N ASN A 40 2.72 -0.18 15.24
CA ASN A 40 2.80 -1.07 14.08
C ASN A 40 3.11 -2.51 14.52
N GLY A 41 4.05 -2.70 15.44
CA GLY A 41 4.39 -4.01 16.00
C GLY A 41 3.24 -4.67 16.77
N VAL A 42 2.56 -3.92 17.64
CA VAL A 42 1.41 -4.41 18.42
C VAL A 42 0.25 -4.81 17.51
N ILE A 43 -0.13 -3.94 16.56
CA ILE A 43 -1.22 -4.21 15.62
C ILE A 43 -0.84 -5.38 14.70
N GLY A 44 0.39 -5.38 14.18
CA GLY A 44 0.94 -6.45 13.35
C GLY A 44 0.94 -7.79 14.06
N GLY A 45 1.36 -7.85 15.33
CA GLY A 45 1.33 -9.07 16.14
C GLY A 45 -0.08 -9.52 16.52
N ALA A 46 -0.97 -8.59 16.84
CA ALA A 46 -2.35 -8.90 17.20
C ALA A 46 -3.12 -9.51 16.02
N ARG A 47 -2.83 -9.02 14.81
CA ARG A 47 -3.38 -9.52 13.55
C ARG A 47 -2.60 -10.71 13.00
N GLY A 48 -1.34 -10.90 13.38
CA GLY A 48 -0.45 -11.90 12.77
C GLY A 48 -0.11 -11.55 11.32
N THR A 49 0.17 -10.27 11.05
CA THR A 49 0.36 -9.70 9.71
C THR A 49 1.61 -10.25 9.02
N TYR A 50 2.74 -10.25 9.70
CA TYR A 50 4.03 -10.58 9.08
C TYR A 50 4.19 -12.09 8.88
N SER A 51 4.69 -12.50 7.72
CA SER A 51 5.07 -13.90 7.47
C SER A 51 6.21 -14.32 8.39
N ARG A 52 6.40 -15.63 8.58
CA ARG A 52 7.41 -16.18 9.50
C ARG A 52 8.78 -16.38 8.85
N ASP A 53 8.91 -16.02 7.59
CA ASP A 53 10.11 -16.16 6.80
C ASP A 53 10.96 -14.88 6.80
N ARG A 54 12.05 -14.90 6.04
CA ARG A 54 12.96 -13.75 5.91
C ARG A 54 12.28 -12.54 5.28
N LEU A 55 11.32 -12.75 4.38
CA LEU A 55 10.56 -11.66 3.77
C LEU A 55 9.67 -10.96 4.80
N GLY A 56 9.05 -11.71 5.71
CA GLY A 56 8.25 -11.14 6.78
C GLY A 56 9.10 -10.35 7.78
N ALA A 57 10.27 -10.88 8.12
CA ALA A 57 11.24 -10.14 8.94
C ALA A 57 11.70 -8.84 8.23
N ALA A 58 12.03 -8.90 6.94
CA ALA A 58 12.43 -7.73 6.16
C ALA A 58 11.30 -6.69 6.08
N ALA A 59 10.06 -7.12 5.80
CA ALA A 59 8.89 -6.26 5.77
C ALA A 59 8.68 -5.54 7.11
N PHE A 60 8.79 -6.27 8.23
CA PHE A 60 8.64 -5.70 9.56
C PHE A 60 9.74 -4.68 9.89
N VAL A 61 11.00 -5.01 9.58
CA VAL A 61 12.12 -4.10 9.79
C VAL A 61 11.94 -2.83 8.96
N LEU A 62 11.60 -2.95 7.67
CA LEU A 62 11.39 -1.79 6.80
C LEU A 62 10.23 -0.92 7.29
N ASP A 63 9.08 -1.52 7.63
CA ASP A 63 7.91 -0.80 8.15
C ASP A 63 8.23 -0.05 9.47
N SER A 64 9.18 -0.58 10.25
CA SER A 64 9.58 -0.02 11.55
C SER A 64 10.86 0.82 11.48
N SER A 65 11.45 1.05 10.30
CA SER A 65 12.68 1.84 10.15
C SER A 65 12.58 2.78 8.95
N TRP A 66 12.99 2.32 7.78
CA TRP A 66 13.07 3.09 6.55
C TRP A 66 11.71 3.60 6.07
N ALA A 67 10.68 2.77 6.10
CA ALA A 67 9.34 3.11 5.64
C ALA A 67 8.45 3.71 6.74
N LEU A 68 9.02 4.13 7.88
CA LEU A 68 8.24 4.57 9.04
C LEU A 68 7.29 5.74 8.72
N ALA A 69 7.67 6.64 7.80
CA ALA A 69 6.81 7.74 7.35
C ALA A 69 5.51 7.23 6.68
N THR A 70 5.62 6.25 5.78
CA THR A 70 4.45 5.65 5.12
C THR A 70 3.69 4.72 6.07
N THR A 71 4.38 4.03 6.99
CA THR A 71 3.75 3.28 8.09
C THR A 71 2.95 4.19 9.02
N THR A 72 3.42 5.41 9.30
CA THR A 72 2.67 6.40 10.11
C THR A 72 1.35 6.74 9.44
N ALA A 73 1.37 7.03 8.14
CA ALA A 73 0.16 7.27 7.36
C ALA A 73 -0.75 6.01 7.32
N ALA A 74 -0.15 4.82 7.20
CA ALA A 74 -0.86 3.55 7.22
C ALA A 74 -1.61 3.32 8.55
N LEU A 75 -1.00 3.65 9.70
CA LEU A 75 -1.67 3.59 11.01
C LEU A 75 -2.88 4.53 11.07
N GLY A 76 -2.78 5.71 10.46
CA GLY A 76 -3.91 6.64 10.32
C GLY A 76 -5.05 6.02 9.51
N VAL A 77 -4.75 5.43 8.35
CA VAL A 77 -5.75 4.74 7.52
C VAL A 77 -6.34 3.53 8.26
N HIS A 78 -5.51 2.74 8.92
CA HIS A 78 -5.95 1.61 9.75
C HIS A 78 -6.97 2.04 10.82
N LEU A 79 -6.72 3.18 11.48
CA LEU A 79 -7.64 3.75 12.46
C LEU A 79 -8.95 4.20 11.81
N ILE A 80 -8.88 4.96 10.71
CA ILE A 80 -10.05 5.43 9.96
C ILE A 80 -10.92 4.23 9.53
N ASP A 81 -10.32 3.21 8.95
CA ASP A 81 -11.02 2.04 8.43
C ASP A 81 -11.62 1.19 9.55
N THR A 82 -10.92 1.06 10.67
CA THR A 82 -11.40 0.31 11.83
C THR A 82 -12.57 1.03 12.51
N VAL A 83 -12.46 2.34 12.75
CA VAL A 83 -13.53 3.14 13.35
C VAL A 83 -14.73 3.25 12.41
N GLY A 84 -14.49 3.34 11.10
CA GLY A 84 -15.51 3.37 10.07
C GLY A 84 -16.15 2.01 9.75
N GLY A 85 -15.73 0.93 10.41
CA GLY A 85 -16.32 -0.40 10.21
C GLY A 85 -16.04 -1.04 8.85
N ALA A 86 -14.94 -0.69 8.19
CA ALA A 86 -14.58 -1.07 6.80
C ALA A 86 -14.43 -2.59 6.53
N GLY A 87 -14.51 -3.44 7.55
CA GLY A 87 -14.39 -4.89 7.41
C GLY A 87 -12.97 -5.36 7.06
N TYR A 88 -12.21 -5.74 8.09
CA TYR A 88 -10.86 -6.29 7.94
C TYR A 88 -10.87 -7.68 7.27
N VAL A 89 -10.06 -7.86 6.22
CA VAL A 89 -9.98 -9.09 5.42
C VAL A 89 -8.81 -9.94 5.91
N ALA A 90 -9.09 -10.80 6.90
CA ALA A 90 -8.05 -11.56 7.58
C ALA A 90 -7.32 -12.58 6.68
N GLU A 91 -7.98 -13.11 5.65
CA GLU A 91 -7.40 -14.06 4.68
C GLU A 91 -6.31 -13.41 3.82
N SER A 92 -6.55 -12.19 3.34
CA SER A 92 -5.59 -11.41 2.53
C SER A 92 -4.54 -10.66 3.38
N SER A 93 -4.65 -10.71 4.71
CA SER A 93 -3.76 -9.94 5.60
C SER A 93 -2.83 -10.82 6.45
N ARG A 94 -3.35 -11.93 6.99
CA ARG A 94 -2.59 -12.77 7.93
C ARG A 94 -1.43 -13.45 7.23
N ARG A 95 -0.22 -13.25 7.75
CA ARG A 95 1.04 -13.77 7.19
C ARG A 95 1.28 -13.34 5.74
N ARG A 96 0.73 -12.19 5.35
CA ARG A 96 0.86 -11.60 4.00
C ARG A 96 1.61 -10.27 4.00
N ASN A 97 2.20 -9.88 5.14
CA ASN A 97 2.96 -8.64 5.31
C ASN A 97 2.15 -7.39 4.93
N ARG A 98 0.82 -7.40 5.10
CA ARG A 98 -0.07 -6.28 4.79
C ARG A 98 -1.38 -6.37 5.55
N HIS A 99 -2.06 -5.24 5.68
CA HIS A 99 -3.42 -5.15 6.20
C HIS A 99 -4.37 -4.84 5.05
N VAL A 100 -5.49 -5.54 4.96
CA VAL A 100 -6.48 -5.35 3.89
C VAL A 100 -7.85 -5.09 4.50
N TYR A 101 -8.52 -4.05 4.01
CA TYR A 101 -9.88 -3.68 4.37
C TYR A 101 -10.78 -3.70 3.13
N ARG A 102 -11.99 -4.25 3.27
CA ARG A 102 -12.96 -4.38 2.18
C ARG A 102 -13.48 -3.01 1.73
N GLY A 103 -13.85 -2.15 2.69
CA GLY A 103 -14.22 -0.76 2.49
C GLY A 103 -13.16 0.18 3.05
N GLY A 104 -13.58 1.39 3.45
CA GLY A 104 -12.72 2.33 4.17
C GLY A 104 -12.34 3.55 3.34
N PHE A 105 -11.23 4.16 3.72
CA PHE A 105 -10.65 5.32 3.07
C PHE A 105 -10.40 5.06 1.58
N THR A 106 -10.98 5.88 0.70
CA THR A 106 -10.67 5.88 -0.73
C THR A 106 -10.80 7.29 -1.30
N PRO A 107 -9.72 7.88 -1.84
CA PRO A 107 -9.81 9.19 -2.50
C PRO A 107 -10.66 9.16 -3.77
N ARG A 108 -10.81 7.98 -4.41
CA ARG A 108 -11.52 7.81 -5.67
C ARG A 108 -12.41 6.59 -5.64
N ARG A 109 -13.73 6.81 -5.70
CA ARG A 109 -14.74 5.74 -5.70
C ARG A 109 -14.42 4.66 -6.75
N GLY A 110 -14.43 3.40 -6.31
CA GLY A 110 -14.21 2.21 -7.15
C GLY A 110 -12.77 1.69 -7.17
N TYR A 111 -11.82 2.44 -6.60
CA TYR A 111 -10.40 2.08 -6.51
C TYR A 111 -10.06 1.61 -5.09
N ALA A 112 -9.19 0.60 -5.03
CA ALA A 112 -8.43 0.31 -3.82
C ALA A 112 -7.34 1.38 -3.67
N VAL A 113 -6.84 1.56 -2.44
CA VAL A 113 -5.74 2.48 -2.16
C VAL A 113 -4.77 1.83 -1.20
N THR A 114 -3.50 1.84 -1.58
CA THR A 114 -2.41 1.41 -0.71
C THR A 114 -1.75 2.61 -0.03
N VAL A 115 -1.65 2.56 1.30
CA VAL A 115 -0.90 3.52 2.12
C VAL A 115 0.01 2.73 3.05
N GLY A 116 1.31 2.80 2.79
CA GLY A 116 2.30 1.99 3.51
C GLY A 116 1.96 0.49 3.41
N ASN A 117 1.74 -0.15 4.56
CA ASN A 117 1.39 -1.56 4.64
C ASN A 117 -0.13 -1.84 4.75
N VAL A 118 -0.98 -0.84 4.49
CA VAL A 118 -2.44 -0.95 4.50
C VAL A 118 -3.01 -0.78 3.09
N ILE A 119 -3.89 -1.69 2.69
CA ILE A 119 -4.73 -1.62 1.50
C ILE A 119 -6.16 -1.39 1.97
N SER A 120 -6.73 -0.25 1.61
CA SER A 120 -8.10 0.15 1.93
C SER A 120 -8.99 0.08 0.68
N ALA A 121 -10.30 -0.03 0.90
CA ALA A 121 -11.32 -0.08 -0.14
C ALA A 121 -11.07 -1.15 -1.21
N ALA A 122 -10.55 -2.31 -0.79
CA ALA A 122 -10.21 -3.43 -1.66
C ALA A 122 -11.42 -3.97 -2.45
N GLY A 123 -12.63 -3.74 -1.94
CA GLY A 123 -13.86 -4.34 -2.47
C GLY A 123 -13.95 -5.82 -2.12
N ASP A 124 -14.84 -6.52 -2.82
CA ASP A 124 -15.07 -7.95 -2.58
C ASP A 124 -13.95 -8.82 -3.18
N THR A 125 -13.03 -9.26 -2.32
CA THR A 125 -11.91 -10.15 -2.68
C THR A 125 -12.32 -11.62 -2.88
N SER A 126 -13.63 -11.94 -2.79
CA SER A 126 -14.17 -13.23 -3.23
C SER A 126 -14.09 -13.38 -4.76
N THR A 127 -14.21 -12.26 -5.48
CA THR A 127 -14.12 -12.19 -6.94
C THR A 127 -12.66 -12.23 -7.38
N GLU A 128 -12.34 -13.08 -8.36
CA GLU A 128 -10.96 -13.28 -8.85
C GLU A 128 -10.27 -11.99 -9.30
N SER A 129 -10.98 -11.15 -10.07
CA SER A 129 -10.42 -9.87 -10.55
C SER A 129 -10.01 -8.93 -9.41
N ARG A 130 -10.82 -8.89 -8.34
CA ARG A 130 -10.52 -8.08 -7.15
C ARG A 130 -9.43 -8.70 -6.29
N ARG A 131 -9.41 -10.02 -6.15
CA ARG A 131 -8.31 -10.72 -5.48
C ARG A 131 -6.97 -10.45 -6.18
N ARG A 132 -6.95 -10.58 -7.51
CA ARG A 132 -5.77 -10.31 -8.33
C ARG A 132 -5.29 -8.86 -8.21
N LEU A 133 -6.21 -7.90 -8.22
CA LEU A 133 -5.88 -6.50 -7.95
C LEU A 133 -5.16 -6.34 -6.61
N VAL A 134 -5.68 -6.96 -5.53
CA VAL A 134 -5.06 -6.87 -4.19
C VAL A 134 -3.72 -7.59 -4.13
N ASP A 135 -3.63 -8.81 -4.66
CA ASP A 135 -2.47 -9.69 -4.50
C ASP A 135 -1.33 -9.38 -5.47
N GLU A 136 -1.61 -8.75 -6.61
CA GLU A 136 -0.59 -8.40 -7.59
C GLU A 136 -0.31 -6.89 -7.58
N HIS A 137 -1.34 -6.06 -7.78
CA HIS A 137 -1.16 -4.62 -7.99
C HIS A 137 -0.94 -3.87 -6.66
N GLU A 138 -1.86 -4.01 -5.72
CA GLU A 138 -1.76 -3.31 -4.43
C GLU A 138 -0.61 -3.86 -3.56
N GLU A 139 -0.33 -5.16 -3.60
CA GLU A 139 0.87 -5.74 -2.97
C GLU A 139 2.17 -5.11 -3.52
N THR A 140 2.19 -4.78 -4.81
CA THR A 140 3.33 -4.06 -5.39
C THR A 140 3.47 -2.67 -4.80
N HIS A 141 2.37 -1.93 -4.62
CA HIS A 141 2.43 -0.63 -3.94
C HIS A 141 2.90 -0.75 -2.49
N VAL A 142 2.52 -1.80 -1.78
CA VAL A 142 3.03 -2.05 -0.42
C VAL A 142 4.56 -2.21 -0.45
N TRP A 143 5.09 -3.01 -1.38
CA TRP A 143 6.55 -3.16 -1.52
C TRP A 143 7.24 -1.91 -2.05
N GLN A 144 6.60 -1.14 -2.94
CA GLN A 144 7.11 0.15 -3.39
C GLN A 144 7.27 1.12 -2.21
N THR A 145 6.28 1.20 -1.33
CA THR A 145 6.36 2.05 -0.13
C THR A 145 7.48 1.61 0.80
N ARG A 146 7.76 0.30 0.89
CA ARG A 146 8.87 -0.25 1.68
C ARG A 146 10.24 0.01 1.07
N ILE A 147 10.39 -0.18 -0.24
CA ILE A 147 11.67 -0.03 -0.94
C ILE A 147 12.04 1.46 -1.03
N LEU A 148 11.08 2.29 -1.44
CA LEU A 148 11.31 3.73 -1.64
C LEU A 148 11.22 4.51 -0.32
N GLY A 149 10.62 3.93 0.72
CA GLY A 149 10.51 4.51 2.05
C GLY A 149 9.88 5.92 2.00
N PRO A 150 10.56 6.95 2.56
CA PRO A 150 10.02 8.30 2.59
C PRO A 150 9.91 8.95 1.20
N PHE A 151 10.58 8.42 0.18
CA PHE A 151 10.54 8.97 -1.18
C PHE A 151 9.34 8.50 -1.99
N PHE A 152 8.60 7.48 -1.55
CA PHE A 152 7.45 6.95 -2.29
C PHE A 152 6.42 8.04 -2.61
N ALA A 153 5.91 8.72 -1.58
CA ALA A 153 4.88 9.74 -1.76
C ALA A 153 5.36 10.96 -2.58
N PRO A 154 6.55 11.55 -2.33
CA PRO A 154 7.09 12.60 -3.18
C PRO A 154 7.26 12.21 -4.65
N LEU A 155 7.74 10.99 -4.94
CA LEU A 155 7.90 10.52 -6.32
C LEU A 155 6.55 10.35 -7.00
N TYR A 156 5.60 9.72 -6.31
CA TYR A 156 4.27 9.48 -6.83
C TYR A 156 3.50 10.78 -7.09
N LEU A 157 3.46 11.66 -6.10
CA LEU A 157 2.76 12.94 -6.17
C LEU A 157 3.48 13.91 -7.12
N GLY A 158 4.81 13.94 -7.10
CA GLY A 158 5.62 14.74 -8.01
C GLY A 158 5.32 14.40 -9.47
N TRP A 159 5.28 13.12 -9.81
CA TRP A 159 4.84 12.69 -11.14
C TRP A 159 3.40 13.13 -11.44
N SER A 160 2.49 12.93 -10.48
CA SER A 160 1.08 13.29 -10.65
C SER A 160 0.90 14.78 -10.95
N VAL A 161 1.63 15.65 -10.24
CA VAL A 161 1.63 17.11 -10.46
C VAL A 161 2.20 17.46 -11.82
N LEU A 162 3.36 16.90 -12.19
CA LEU A 162 3.99 17.14 -13.50
C LEU A 162 3.09 16.66 -14.65
N GLY A 163 2.48 15.48 -14.51
CA GLY A 163 1.56 14.94 -15.49
C GLY A 163 0.29 15.77 -15.65
N ALA A 164 -0.26 16.29 -14.54
CA ALA A 164 -1.40 17.20 -14.57
C ALA A 164 -1.06 18.54 -15.24
N ALA A 165 0.12 19.11 -14.94
CA ALA A 165 0.61 20.32 -15.59
C ALA A 165 0.81 20.10 -17.11
N ALA A 166 1.43 18.98 -17.50
CA ALA A 166 1.65 18.60 -18.90
C ALA A 166 0.34 18.31 -19.67
N ALA A 167 -0.75 17.98 -18.96
CA ALA A 167 -2.05 17.72 -19.59
C ALA A 167 -2.63 18.97 -20.26
N VAL A 168 -2.34 20.17 -19.74
CA VAL A 168 -2.83 21.45 -20.29
C VAL A 168 -2.35 21.66 -21.73
N PRO A 169 -1.03 21.77 -22.01
CA PRO A 169 -0.56 21.95 -23.38
C PRO A 169 -0.92 20.75 -24.27
N ARG A 170 -0.90 19.51 -23.72
CA ARG A 170 -1.25 18.31 -24.48
C ARG A 170 -2.70 18.32 -24.97
N TRP A 171 -3.63 18.76 -24.12
CA TRP A 171 -5.05 18.86 -24.45
C TRP A 171 -5.30 19.98 -25.47
N LEU A 172 -4.68 21.15 -25.27
CA LEU A 172 -4.77 22.28 -26.20
C LEU A 172 -4.25 21.91 -27.60
N ALA A 173 -3.15 21.16 -27.68
CA ALA A 173 -2.55 20.69 -28.93
C ALA A 173 -3.31 19.54 -29.61
N THR A 174 -4.32 18.93 -28.96
CA THR A 174 -5.08 17.83 -29.57
C THR A 174 -6.09 18.36 -30.59
N ALA A 175 -6.12 17.80 -31.80
CA ALA A 175 -7.09 18.14 -32.84
C ALA A 175 -8.52 17.76 -32.42
N ARG A 176 -9.54 18.35 -33.05
CA ARG A 176 -10.94 18.02 -32.76
C ARG A 176 -11.36 16.70 -33.43
N PRO A 177 -12.27 15.92 -32.80
CA PRO A 177 -12.90 16.15 -31.50
C PRO A 177 -11.96 15.87 -30.32
N ARG A 178 -11.92 16.76 -29.33
CA ARG A 178 -11.02 16.64 -28.18
C ARG A 178 -11.58 15.69 -27.12
N PRO A 179 -10.74 14.87 -26.47
CA PRO A 179 -11.13 14.14 -25.26
C PRO A 179 -11.45 15.11 -24.11
N ARG A 180 -12.14 14.64 -23.07
CA ARG A 180 -12.31 15.42 -21.83
C ARG A 180 -10.94 15.73 -21.22
N PHE A 181 -10.73 16.96 -20.73
CA PHE A 181 -9.48 17.36 -20.10
C PHE A 181 -9.07 16.43 -18.95
N THR A 182 -10.05 16.04 -18.12
CA THR A 182 -9.84 15.11 -17.01
C THR A 182 -9.33 13.73 -17.44
N ALA A 183 -9.69 13.26 -18.64
CA ALA A 183 -9.18 12.00 -19.18
C ALA A 183 -7.71 12.12 -19.61
N VAL A 184 -7.29 13.30 -20.10
CA VAL A 184 -5.88 13.59 -20.42
C VAL A 184 -5.04 13.71 -19.15
N VAL A 185 -5.56 14.39 -18.13
CA VAL A 185 -4.94 14.46 -16.80
C VAL A 185 -4.78 13.06 -16.22
N ASP A 186 -5.85 12.28 -16.15
CA ASP A 186 -5.82 10.89 -15.66
C ASP A 186 -4.81 10.02 -16.44
N SER A 187 -4.72 10.20 -17.76
CA SER A 187 -3.74 9.48 -18.57
C SER A 187 -2.29 9.83 -18.22
N LEU A 188 -1.96 11.11 -18.04
CA LEU A 188 -0.59 11.57 -17.82
C LEU A 188 -0.15 11.50 -16.35
N ALA A 189 -1.01 11.96 -15.45
CA ALA A 189 -0.73 12.05 -14.01
C ALA A 189 -0.83 10.69 -13.31
N TYR A 190 -1.77 9.84 -13.71
CA TYR A 190 -2.04 8.57 -13.05
C TYR A 190 -1.57 7.38 -13.90
N ARG A 191 -2.21 7.09 -15.04
CA ARG A 191 -1.92 5.86 -15.83
C ARG A 191 -0.51 5.78 -16.41
N ARG A 192 0.17 6.91 -16.60
CA ARG A 192 1.58 6.95 -17.06
C ARG A 192 2.58 7.09 -15.92
N ASN A 193 2.13 7.19 -14.68
CA ASN A 193 3.00 7.21 -13.51
C ASN A 193 3.90 5.96 -13.52
N PRO A 194 5.24 6.11 -13.44
CA PRO A 194 6.15 4.98 -13.44
C PRO A 194 5.84 3.95 -12.36
N LEU A 195 5.34 4.38 -11.19
CA LEU A 195 5.02 3.51 -10.06
C LEU A 195 3.74 2.70 -10.33
N GLU A 196 2.70 3.32 -10.89
CA GLU A 196 1.49 2.62 -11.38
C GLU A 196 1.84 1.64 -12.50
N ARG A 197 2.61 2.08 -13.49
CA ARG A 197 3.05 1.21 -14.60
C ARG A 197 3.93 0.06 -14.13
N TRP A 198 4.72 0.24 -13.07
CA TRP A 198 5.44 -0.86 -12.44
C TRP A 198 4.43 -1.85 -11.85
N ALA A 199 3.49 -1.41 -11.02
CA ALA A 199 2.47 -2.28 -10.42
C ALA A 199 1.62 -3.03 -11.45
N GLU A 200 1.30 -2.40 -12.59
CA GLU A 200 0.58 -3.05 -13.70
C GLU A 200 1.43 -4.09 -14.46
N ARG A 201 2.69 -3.76 -14.80
CA ARG A 201 3.49 -4.56 -15.74
C ARG A 201 4.34 -5.63 -15.08
N ARG A 202 4.80 -5.38 -13.86
CA ARG A 202 5.72 -6.25 -13.11
C ARG A 202 5.29 -6.32 -11.65
N PRO A 203 4.12 -6.90 -11.38
CA PRO A 203 3.66 -7.02 -10.01
C PRO A 203 4.61 -7.89 -9.19
N VAL A 204 4.80 -7.49 -7.94
CA VAL A 204 5.55 -8.25 -6.93
C VAL A 204 4.60 -9.30 -6.36
N GLY A 205 4.56 -10.48 -7.00
CA GLY A 205 3.79 -11.61 -6.52
C GLY A 205 4.66 -12.59 -5.75
N PHE A 206 4.58 -12.58 -4.41
CA PHE A 206 5.25 -13.60 -3.57
C PHE A 206 4.37 -14.81 -3.24
N GLY A 207 3.27 -15.02 -3.99
CA GLY A 207 2.41 -16.20 -3.81
C GLY A 207 1.25 -16.33 -4.78
N THR A 208 1.55 -16.77 -6.01
CA THR A 208 0.79 -17.70 -6.89
C THR A 208 1.67 -18.04 -8.09
N SER A 209 2.88 -18.54 -7.83
CA SER A 209 3.75 -19.10 -8.87
C SER A 209 3.12 -20.42 -9.34
N GLY A 210 2.21 -20.38 -10.30
CA GLY A 210 1.58 -21.62 -10.76
C GLY A 210 0.40 -21.52 -11.72
N LEU A 211 0.11 -20.41 -12.39
CA LEU A 211 -0.80 -20.42 -13.54
C LEU A 211 -0.29 -19.43 -14.59
N GLY A 212 0.45 -19.97 -15.57
CA GLY A 212 0.70 -19.25 -16.81
C GLY A 212 -0.62 -19.09 -17.55
N VAL A 213 -1.15 -17.86 -17.54
CA VAL A 213 -2.23 -17.44 -18.45
C VAL A 213 -1.89 -16.02 -18.91
N ASP A 214 -2.11 -15.78 -20.20
CA ASP A 214 -1.64 -14.66 -20.99
C ASP A 214 -1.81 -13.26 -20.38
N ARG A 215 -0.81 -12.44 -20.67
CA ARG A 215 -0.37 -11.29 -19.88
C ARG A 215 -1.01 -9.95 -20.26
N ALA A 216 -2.24 -9.90 -20.77
CA ALA A 216 -2.70 -8.68 -21.45
C ALA A 216 -4.11 -8.11 -21.15
N GLU A 217 -5.04 -8.78 -20.46
CA GLU A 217 -6.45 -8.29 -20.48
C GLU A 217 -7.13 -7.91 -19.17
N ALA A 218 -6.51 -8.04 -17.99
CA ALA A 218 -7.29 -7.98 -16.74
C ALA A 218 -6.85 -6.91 -15.74
N VAL A 219 -6.56 -5.67 -16.15
CA VAL A 219 -6.60 -4.51 -15.23
C VAL A 219 -7.03 -3.25 -16.00
N SER A 220 -8.29 -3.19 -16.38
CA SER A 220 -8.94 -1.90 -16.62
C SER A 220 -10.18 -1.84 -15.74
N PRO A 221 -10.39 -0.76 -14.95
CA PRO A 221 -11.68 -0.55 -14.33
C PRO A 221 -12.74 -0.50 -15.44
N PRO A 222 -13.99 -0.94 -15.16
CA PRO A 222 -15.05 -0.93 -16.16
C PRO A 222 -15.09 0.45 -16.82
N ALA A 223 -15.03 0.45 -18.16
CA ALA A 223 -15.28 1.63 -18.95
C ALA A 223 -16.66 2.17 -18.53
N ARG A 224 -16.71 3.47 -18.21
CA ARG A 224 -17.97 4.17 -18.05
C ARG A 224 -18.61 4.41 -19.40
#